data_AF-A9BY37-F1
#
_entry.id   AF-A9BY37-F1
#
_cell.length_a   1.000
_cell.length_b   1.000
_cell.length_c   1.000
_cell.angle_alpha   90.00
_cell.angle_beta   90.00
_cell.angle_gamma   90.00
#
_symmetry.space_group_name_H-M   'P 1'
#
loop_
_entity.id
_entity.type
_entity.pdbx_description
1 polymer ?
#
loop_
_entity_poly.entity_id
_entity_poly.type
_entity_poly.pdbx_seq_one_letter_code
_entity_poly.pdbx_strand_id
1 'polypeptide(L)'
;MAAKIMRKMALLALVETVVGTAVVPLAANAMLVSDVTLTPIEGDVVERNNIRPFFGSSGSTLVTEYQKVAFSVEFAGVAAAGERPGVTDLLRACAASASTETGVKTVFSPVTDGIQSVTIYGNVDGTLYKMHGARGEVEFSTDAKAIPKWKFEFTGSFVPAVDEALPAVDYSDFVAPLGVNKTNTQLTLDGLAVACSAFSFKCGNQVVKRDLMNVDTVEITDRKSTGSVTFENTSVATKDWIGLARASAIVPVTLKHGPGATNTVSFKSARAQIGKPTYSDSDGVQMITIPLSFIPSDAGNDEWSIEI
;
A
#
# COMPACT_ATOMS: atom_id res chain seq x y z
N MET A 1 -25.76 25.28 -10.51
CA MET A 1 -25.10 24.16 -9.81
C MET A 1 -23.60 24.41 -9.94
N ALA A 2 -22.87 24.54 -8.83
CA ALA A 2 -21.42 24.73 -8.89
C ALA A 2 -20.75 23.39 -9.27
N ALA A 3 -19.69 23.45 -10.09
CA ALA A 3 -18.89 22.28 -10.39
C ALA A 3 -18.19 21.79 -9.13
N LYS A 4 -18.14 20.46 -8.93
CA LYS A 4 -17.45 19.84 -7.79
C LYS A 4 -15.95 19.88 -8.02
N ILE A 5 -15.18 20.35 -7.03
CA ILE A 5 -13.73 20.51 -7.14
C ILE A 5 -13.02 19.30 -6.53
N MET A 6 -12.41 18.45 -7.36
CA MET A 6 -11.69 17.24 -6.90
C MET A 6 -10.54 17.56 -5.93
N ARG A 7 -9.83 18.67 -6.14
CA ARG A 7 -8.75 19.11 -5.23
C ARG A 7 -9.25 19.58 -3.87
N LYS A 8 -10.57 19.72 -3.70
CA LYS A 8 -11.24 20.01 -2.42
C LYS A 8 -11.90 18.71 -1.92
N MET A 9 -11.08 17.68 -1.77
CA MET A 9 -11.46 16.39 -1.23
C MET A 9 -10.92 16.23 0.19
N ALA A 10 -11.72 15.67 1.09
CA ALA A 10 -11.27 15.12 2.36
C ALA A 10 -11.43 13.59 2.34
N LEU A 11 -10.37 12.86 2.72
CA LEU A 11 -10.39 11.40 2.86
C LEU A 11 -10.21 11.04 4.33
N LEU A 12 -11.09 10.20 4.86
CA LEU A 12 -10.98 9.68 6.22
C LEU A 12 -11.05 8.16 6.17
N ALA A 13 -10.25 7.47 6.99
CA ALA A 13 -10.24 6.01 7.06
C ALA A 13 -10.13 5.55 8.51
N LEU A 14 -10.97 4.58 8.90
CA LEU A 14 -10.97 4.02 10.24
C LEU A 14 -11.19 2.51 10.18
N VAL A 15 -10.43 1.77 10.98
CA VAL A 15 -10.60 0.31 11.09
C VAL A 15 -11.96 -0.05 11.69
N GLU A 16 -12.61 -1.06 11.14
CA GLU A 16 -13.92 -1.51 11.59
C GLU A 16 -13.79 -2.37 12.86
N THR A 17 -14.70 -2.16 13.81
CA THR A 17 -14.77 -3.00 15.03
C THR A 17 -15.25 -4.42 14.70
N VAL A 18 -16.16 -4.52 13.74
CA VAL A 18 -16.66 -5.78 13.18
C VAL A 18 -16.53 -5.68 11.67
N VAL A 19 -15.86 -6.65 11.05
CA VAL A 19 -15.60 -6.67 9.60
C VAL A 19 -16.90 -6.51 8.81
N GLY A 20 -16.92 -5.58 7.86
CA GLY A 20 -18.08 -5.29 7.02
C GLY A 20 -19.16 -4.46 7.72
N THR A 21 -18.94 -4.00 8.95
CA THR A 21 -19.84 -3.09 9.64
C THR A 21 -19.26 -1.69 9.63
N ALA A 22 -19.93 -0.77 8.93
CA ALA A 22 -19.46 0.60 8.79
C ALA A 22 -19.27 1.29 10.16
N VAL A 23 -18.15 1.98 10.31
CA VAL A 23 -17.85 2.87 11.44
C VAL A 23 -17.81 4.31 10.96
N VAL A 24 -18.05 5.28 11.85
CA VAL A 24 -18.00 6.71 11.49
C VAL A 24 -16.62 7.26 11.83
N PRO A 25 -15.78 7.62 10.84
CA PRO A 25 -14.49 8.26 11.11
C PRO A 25 -14.69 9.65 11.73
N LEU A 26 -13.79 10.02 12.63
CA LEU A 26 -13.72 11.36 13.25
C LEU A 26 -12.60 12.19 12.59
N ALA A 27 -12.48 13.46 12.97
CA ALA A 27 -11.49 14.37 12.38
C ALA A 27 -10.04 13.84 12.44
N ALA A 28 -9.67 13.15 13.52
CA ALA A 28 -8.36 12.52 13.71
C ALA A 28 -8.09 11.32 12.77
N ASN A 29 -9.10 10.85 12.04
CA ASN A 29 -8.97 9.76 11.07
C ASN A 29 -8.76 10.29 9.64
N ALA A 30 -8.55 11.60 9.47
CA ALA A 30 -8.29 12.20 8.18
C ALA A 30 -6.92 11.78 7.65
N MET A 31 -6.87 11.37 6.39
CA MET A 31 -5.66 10.91 5.71
C MET A 31 -5.11 12.03 4.82
N LEU A 32 -3.85 12.40 5.02
CA LEU A 32 -3.17 13.35 4.14
C LEU A 32 -2.78 12.66 2.82
N VAL A 33 -3.64 12.79 1.81
CA VAL A 33 -3.53 12.04 0.56
C VAL A 33 -3.14 12.91 -0.64
N SER A 34 -2.55 12.25 -1.63
CA SER A 34 -2.27 12.79 -2.97
C SER A 34 -2.65 11.75 -4.03
N ASP A 35 -2.71 12.17 -5.29
CA ASP A 35 -2.92 11.26 -6.45
C ASP A 35 -4.19 10.40 -6.33
N VAL A 36 -5.28 10.99 -5.82
CA VAL A 36 -6.53 10.27 -5.53
C VAL A 36 -7.31 9.94 -6.80
N THR A 37 -7.65 8.67 -6.94
CA THR A 37 -8.58 8.14 -7.94
C THR A 37 -9.75 7.48 -7.22
N LEU A 38 -10.96 7.97 -7.46
CA LEU A 38 -12.20 7.41 -6.90
C LEU A 38 -13.03 6.81 -8.03
N THR A 39 -13.31 5.51 -7.92
CA THR A 39 -14.20 4.79 -8.82
C THR A 39 -15.53 4.57 -8.09
N PRO A 40 -16.57 5.39 -8.37
CA PRO A 40 -17.79 5.43 -7.57
C PRO A 40 -18.67 4.19 -7.70
N ILE A 41 -18.52 3.43 -8.79
CA ILE A 41 -19.15 2.13 -9.00
C ILE A 41 -18.27 1.32 -9.96
N GLU A 42 -18.09 0.06 -9.63
CA GLU A 42 -17.43 -0.97 -10.43
C GLU A 42 -18.22 -2.26 -10.29
N GLY A 43 -18.19 -3.14 -11.29
CA GLY A 43 -18.87 -4.42 -11.23
C GLY A 43 -19.12 -5.04 -12.61
N ASP A 44 -19.68 -6.24 -12.59
CA ASP A 44 -19.97 -7.03 -13.78
C ASP A 44 -21.30 -6.61 -14.39
N VAL A 45 -21.32 -6.57 -15.72
CA VAL A 45 -22.49 -6.20 -16.50
C VAL A 45 -22.86 -7.36 -17.41
N VAL A 46 -24.12 -7.82 -17.34
CA VAL A 46 -24.63 -8.91 -18.17
C VAL A 46 -25.55 -8.35 -19.25
N GLU A 47 -25.26 -8.70 -20.50
CA GLU A 47 -26.14 -8.37 -21.63
C GLU A 47 -27.39 -9.24 -21.64
N ARG A 48 -28.53 -8.63 -21.98
CA ARG A 48 -29.81 -9.34 -21.98
C ARG A 48 -29.99 -10.29 -23.16
N ASN A 49 -29.21 -10.13 -24.24
CA ASN A 49 -29.23 -10.98 -25.43
C ASN A 49 -30.63 -11.31 -25.97
N ASN A 50 -31.53 -10.32 -25.96
CA ASN A 50 -32.92 -10.50 -26.39
C ASN A 50 -32.99 -10.64 -27.92
N ILE A 51 -33.62 -11.70 -28.42
CA ILE A 51 -33.90 -11.86 -29.85
C ILE A 51 -35.16 -11.07 -30.19
N ARG A 52 -35.08 -10.16 -31.17
CA ARG A 52 -36.16 -9.30 -31.63
C ARG A 52 -36.23 -9.31 -33.17
N PRO A 53 -37.38 -9.03 -33.80
CA PRO A 53 -37.51 -8.98 -35.26
C PRO A 53 -36.84 -7.75 -35.90
N PHE A 54 -35.95 -7.06 -35.17
CA PHE A 54 -35.19 -5.89 -35.61
C PHE A 54 -33.84 -5.85 -34.88
N PHE A 55 -32.85 -5.21 -35.49
CA PHE A 55 -31.52 -5.03 -34.90
C PHE A 55 -31.50 -3.88 -33.89
N GLY A 56 -30.67 -4.00 -32.86
CA GLY A 56 -30.46 -2.96 -31.84
C GLY A 56 -29.88 -3.55 -30.54
N SER A 57 -29.36 -2.67 -29.66
CA SER A 57 -28.86 -3.12 -28.34
C SER A 57 -29.99 -3.69 -27.51
N SER A 58 -29.73 -4.86 -26.90
CA SER A 58 -30.67 -5.50 -25.97
C SER A 58 -30.68 -4.86 -24.58
N GLY A 59 -29.76 -3.91 -24.34
CA GLY A 59 -29.44 -3.41 -23.02
C GLY A 59 -28.71 -4.44 -22.16
N SER A 60 -28.25 -4.00 -21.00
CA SER A 60 -27.53 -4.80 -20.03
C SER A 60 -28.00 -4.51 -18.61
N THR A 61 -27.53 -5.28 -17.64
CA THR A 61 -27.85 -5.12 -16.23
C THR A 61 -26.58 -5.30 -15.40
N LEU A 62 -26.35 -4.40 -14.45
CA LEU A 62 -25.28 -4.52 -13.48
C LEU A 62 -25.65 -5.63 -12.48
N VAL A 63 -24.81 -6.65 -12.35
CA VAL A 63 -25.07 -7.83 -11.50
C VAL A 63 -24.23 -7.86 -10.24
N THR A 64 -23.16 -7.08 -10.19
CA THR A 64 -22.36 -6.84 -8.99
C THR A 64 -22.06 -5.35 -8.89
N GLU A 65 -21.93 -4.83 -7.67
CA GLU A 65 -21.56 -3.43 -7.45
C GLU A 65 -20.65 -3.27 -6.24
N TYR A 66 -19.53 -2.60 -6.44
CA TYR A 66 -18.58 -2.25 -5.39
C TYR A 66 -17.87 -0.94 -5.72
N GLN A 67 -17.07 -0.44 -4.79
CA GLN A 67 -16.31 0.79 -4.94
C GLN A 67 -14.81 0.51 -4.87
N LYS A 68 -14.05 1.34 -5.59
CA LYS A 68 -12.60 1.36 -5.50
C LYS A 68 -12.10 2.78 -5.22
N VAL A 69 -11.06 2.86 -4.41
CA VAL A 69 -10.32 4.11 -4.21
C VAL A 69 -8.84 3.81 -4.18
N ALA A 70 -8.06 4.60 -4.91
CA ALA A 70 -6.61 4.56 -4.90
C ALA A 70 -6.07 5.93 -4.54
N PHE A 71 -5.04 5.98 -3.70
CA PHE A 71 -4.42 7.22 -3.26
C PHE A 71 -3.01 6.98 -2.73
N SER A 72 -2.24 8.05 -2.65
CA SER A 72 -0.89 8.01 -2.11
C SER A 72 -0.78 8.81 -0.81
N VAL A 73 -0.02 8.30 0.16
CA VAL A 73 0.32 8.98 1.41
C VAL A 73 1.83 9.12 1.49
N GLU A 74 2.33 10.25 1.96
CA GLU A 74 3.78 10.49 2.07
C GLU A 74 4.44 9.45 3.00
N PHE A 75 5.61 8.93 2.59
CA PHE A 75 6.33 7.90 3.34
C PHE A 75 7.20 8.57 4.40
N ALA A 76 6.59 8.86 5.54
CA ALA A 76 7.19 9.54 6.67
C ALA A 76 6.93 8.77 7.97
N GLY A 77 7.74 9.04 9.00
CA GLY A 77 7.54 8.45 10.32
C GLY A 77 6.61 9.28 11.19
N VAL A 78 6.81 9.21 12.51
CA VAL A 78 6.02 9.96 13.51
C VAL A 78 6.73 11.20 14.05
N ALA A 79 5.97 12.13 14.65
CA ALA A 79 6.51 13.35 15.23
C ALA A 79 7.26 13.08 16.54
N ALA A 80 6.66 12.29 17.43
CA ALA A 80 7.30 11.81 18.66
C ALA A 80 7.42 10.28 18.68
N ALA A 81 8.51 9.77 19.26
CA ALA A 81 8.78 8.34 19.30
C ALA A 81 7.68 7.58 20.07
N GLY A 82 7.24 6.46 19.51
CA GLY A 82 6.16 5.65 20.07
C GLY A 82 4.74 6.19 19.82
N GLU A 83 4.57 7.34 19.14
CA GLU A 83 3.26 7.73 18.62
C GLU A 83 2.78 6.71 17.58
N ARG A 84 1.46 6.61 17.43
CA ARG A 84 0.86 5.73 16.44
C ARG A 84 1.02 6.37 15.05
N PRO A 85 1.59 5.65 14.06
CA PRO A 85 1.67 6.17 12.69
C PRO A 85 0.28 6.42 12.09
N GLY A 86 0.10 7.55 11.39
CA GLY A 86 -1.18 7.89 10.75
C GLY A 86 -1.69 6.83 9.74
N VAL A 87 -0.77 6.12 9.06
CA VAL A 87 -1.08 5.06 8.09
C VAL A 87 -1.51 3.72 8.70
N THR A 88 -1.55 3.61 10.04
CA THR A 88 -1.74 2.33 10.74
C THR A 88 -3.02 1.60 10.31
N ASP A 89 -4.16 2.28 10.22
CA ASP A 89 -5.42 1.61 9.86
C ASP A 89 -5.43 1.12 8.40
N LEU A 90 -4.79 1.87 7.50
CA LEU A 90 -4.63 1.48 6.10
C LEU A 90 -3.76 0.23 5.98
N LEU A 91 -2.60 0.19 6.63
CA LEU A 91 -1.72 -0.98 6.64
C LEU A 91 -2.42 -2.21 7.23
N ARG A 92 -3.25 -2.03 8.27
CA ARG A 92 -4.04 -3.12 8.86
C ARG A 92 -5.07 -3.72 7.90
N ALA A 93 -5.70 -2.89 7.07
CA ALA A 93 -6.57 -3.35 6.00
C ALA A 93 -5.83 -3.88 4.76
N CYS A 94 -4.51 -3.74 4.72
CA CYS A 94 -3.60 -4.36 3.74
C CYS A 94 -2.90 -5.62 4.29
N ALA A 95 -3.59 -6.38 5.15
CA ALA A 95 -3.10 -7.63 5.74
C ALA A 95 -1.77 -7.50 6.52
N ALA A 96 -1.61 -6.38 7.23
CA ALA A 96 -0.54 -6.21 8.23
C ALA A 96 -1.12 -6.15 9.66
N SER A 97 -0.41 -6.73 10.61
CA SER A 97 -0.58 -6.43 12.03
C SER A 97 0.02 -5.07 12.37
N ALA A 98 -0.32 -4.54 13.54
CA ALA A 98 0.35 -3.39 14.13
C ALA A 98 0.63 -3.69 15.60
N SER A 99 1.91 -3.72 15.98
CA SER A 99 2.35 -3.96 17.35
C SER A 99 3.20 -2.76 17.82
N THR A 100 2.72 -2.07 18.85
CA THR A 100 3.39 -0.87 19.35
C THR A 100 4.32 -1.23 20.51
N GLU A 101 5.60 -0.97 20.33
CA GLU A 101 6.59 -0.93 21.41
C GLU A 101 6.51 0.46 22.06
N THR A 102 5.92 0.53 23.25
CA THR A 102 5.60 1.80 23.91
C THR A 102 6.83 2.70 24.06
N GLY A 103 6.71 3.93 23.56
CA GLY A 103 7.77 4.94 23.60
C GLY A 103 8.91 4.70 22.61
N VAL A 104 8.82 3.70 21.74
CA VAL A 104 9.87 3.34 20.79
C VAL A 104 9.36 3.42 19.35
N LYS A 105 8.49 2.50 18.94
CA LYS A 105 8.08 2.33 17.53
C LYS A 105 6.82 1.48 17.38
N THR A 106 6.20 1.51 16.21
CA THR A 106 5.20 0.53 15.79
C THR A 106 5.77 -0.40 14.74
N VAL A 107 5.65 -1.71 14.96
CA VAL A 107 6.08 -2.76 14.05
C VAL A 107 4.87 -3.36 13.35
N PHE A 108 4.93 -3.34 12.01
CA PHE A 108 3.96 -3.97 11.13
C PHE A 108 4.55 -5.23 10.53
N SER A 109 3.83 -6.34 10.67
CA SER A 109 4.21 -7.64 10.11
C SER A 109 3.01 -8.25 9.38
N PRO A 110 3.25 -9.06 8.34
CA PRO A 110 2.16 -9.71 7.62
C PRO A 110 1.23 -10.51 8.53
N VAL A 111 -0.04 -10.66 8.14
CA VAL A 111 -0.98 -11.57 8.80
C VAL A 111 -1.76 -12.38 7.76
N THR A 112 -2.10 -13.63 8.08
CA THR A 112 -2.95 -14.48 7.23
C THR A 112 -4.40 -14.47 7.71
N ASP A 113 -4.60 -14.52 9.03
CA ASP A 113 -5.91 -14.57 9.66
C ASP A 113 -6.22 -13.27 10.39
N GLY A 114 -7.49 -13.04 10.69
CA GLY A 114 -7.92 -11.83 11.41
C GLY A 114 -7.64 -10.54 10.64
N ILE A 115 -7.53 -10.62 9.30
CA ILE A 115 -7.31 -9.46 8.43
C ILE A 115 -8.44 -8.46 8.65
N GLN A 116 -8.07 -7.26 9.04
CA GLN A 116 -9.02 -6.22 9.36
C GLN A 116 -9.52 -5.52 8.10
N SER A 117 -10.62 -4.80 8.22
CA SER A 117 -11.18 -3.96 7.17
C SER A 117 -11.32 -2.53 7.68
N VAL A 118 -11.40 -1.59 6.76
CA VAL A 118 -11.62 -0.17 7.06
C VAL A 118 -12.91 0.32 6.44
N THR A 119 -13.51 1.31 7.09
CA THR A 119 -14.47 2.21 6.47
C THR A 119 -13.71 3.42 5.93
N ILE A 120 -13.91 3.76 4.65
CA ILE A 120 -13.28 4.91 3.99
C ILE A 120 -14.36 5.88 3.53
N TYR A 121 -14.18 7.15 3.89
CA TYR A 121 -15.01 8.28 3.48
C TYR A 121 -14.21 9.17 2.55
N GLY A 122 -14.73 9.45 1.35
CA GLY A 122 -14.19 10.44 0.43
C GLY A 122 -15.24 11.52 0.19
N ASN A 123 -15.07 12.72 0.75
CA ASN A 123 -15.96 13.85 0.48
C ASN A 123 -15.36 14.76 -0.58
N VAL A 124 -15.99 14.85 -1.76
CA VAL A 124 -15.62 15.75 -2.87
C VAL A 124 -16.55 16.94 -2.90
N ASP A 125 -16.07 18.07 -2.34
CA ASP A 125 -16.76 19.36 -2.36
C ASP A 125 -18.26 19.27 -2.00
N GLY A 126 -18.55 18.59 -0.88
CA GLY A 126 -19.89 18.42 -0.35
C GLY A 126 -20.63 17.17 -0.84
N THR A 127 -19.96 16.28 -1.59
CA THR A 127 -20.51 14.99 -2.03
C THR A 127 -19.72 13.87 -1.37
N LEU A 128 -20.37 13.06 -0.55
CA LEU A 128 -19.71 12.02 0.22
C LEU A 128 -19.92 10.65 -0.40
N TYR A 129 -18.80 9.99 -0.65
CA TYR A 129 -18.69 8.59 -1.03
C TYR A 129 -18.20 7.80 0.18
N LYS A 130 -18.86 6.68 0.50
CA LYS A 130 -18.55 5.83 1.64
C LYS A 130 -18.33 4.42 1.15
N MET A 131 -17.32 3.73 1.64
CA MET A 131 -17.17 2.29 1.46
C MET A 131 -16.81 1.68 2.80
N HIS A 132 -17.34 0.49 3.05
CA HIS A 132 -17.08 -0.30 4.27
C HIS A 132 -16.66 -1.71 3.86
N GLY A 133 -16.19 -2.50 4.83
CA GLY A 133 -15.58 -3.80 4.56
C GLY A 133 -14.34 -3.69 3.67
N ALA A 134 -13.71 -2.51 3.58
CA ALA A 134 -12.69 -2.27 2.59
C ALA A 134 -11.36 -2.92 2.98
N ARG A 135 -10.76 -3.61 2.03
CA ARG A 135 -9.42 -4.22 2.14
C ARG A 135 -8.62 -3.85 0.90
N GLY A 136 -7.30 -3.86 1.03
CA GLY A 136 -6.46 -3.25 0.01
C GLY A 136 -5.10 -3.88 -0.18
N GLU A 137 -4.43 -3.31 -1.16
CA GLU A 137 -3.03 -3.54 -1.49
C GLU A 137 -2.21 -2.31 -1.11
N VAL A 138 -0.95 -2.55 -0.72
CA VAL A 138 0.02 -1.49 -0.45
C VAL A 138 1.34 -1.75 -1.15
N GLU A 139 1.89 -0.71 -1.76
CA GLU A 139 3.25 -0.68 -2.29
C GLU A 139 3.94 0.65 -1.94
N PHE A 140 5.26 0.68 -1.98
CA PHE A 140 6.03 1.92 -1.92
C PHE A 140 7.33 1.79 -2.72
N SER A 141 7.86 2.93 -3.15
CA SER A 141 9.20 3.02 -3.70
C SER A 141 9.99 4.14 -3.02
N THR A 142 11.29 3.90 -2.84
CA THR A 142 12.26 4.90 -2.37
C THR A 142 13.28 5.15 -3.47
N ASP A 143 12.95 6.06 -4.36
CA ASP A 143 13.76 6.44 -5.52
C ASP A 143 14.61 7.67 -5.20
N ALA A 144 15.91 7.62 -5.50
CA ALA A 144 16.83 8.73 -5.25
C ALA A 144 16.34 10.02 -5.92
N LYS A 145 16.51 11.16 -5.22
CA LYS A 145 16.05 12.49 -5.67
C LYS A 145 14.51 12.65 -5.71
N ALA A 146 13.76 11.72 -5.12
CA ALA A 146 12.30 11.83 -4.97
C ALA A 146 11.88 11.89 -3.49
N ILE A 147 10.59 12.16 -3.27
CA ILE A 147 9.92 11.95 -1.99
C ILE A 147 9.20 10.60 -2.07
N PRO A 148 9.49 9.65 -1.18
CA PRO A 148 8.84 8.35 -1.22
C PRO A 148 7.38 8.48 -0.77
N LYS A 149 6.50 7.63 -1.32
CA LYS A 149 5.08 7.57 -0.98
C LYS A 149 4.63 6.13 -0.83
N TRP A 150 3.75 5.89 0.14
CA TRP A 150 2.85 4.74 0.14
C TRP A 150 1.83 4.93 -0.97
N LYS A 151 1.53 3.85 -1.70
CA LYS A 151 0.41 3.79 -2.64
C LYS A 151 -0.54 2.71 -2.16
N PHE A 152 -1.80 3.10 -1.99
CA PHE A 152 -2.86 2.21 -1.57
C PHE A 152 -3.90 2.07 -2.67
N GLU A 153 -4.41 0.86 -2.84
CA GLU A 153 -5.62 0.58 -3.61
C GLU A 153 -6.57 -0.23 -2.74
N PHE A 154 -7.77 0.29 -2.50
CA PHE A 154 -8.81 -0.34 -1.70
C PHE A 154 -10.00 -0.71 -2.56
N THR A 155 -10.56 -1.89 -2.28
CA THR A 155 -11.88 -2.33 -2.76
C THR A 155 -12.79 -2.49 -1.55
N GLY A 156 -14.05 -2.10 -1.67
CA GLY A 156 -15.02 -2.11 -0.57
C GLY A 156 -16.46 -2.10 -1.07
N SER A 157 -17.41 -2.35 -0.18
CA SER A 157 -18.82 -2.42 -0.52
C SER A 157 -19.34 -1.09 -1.06
N PHE A 158 -20.25 -1.15 -2.02
CA PHE A 158 -20.90 0.02 -2.58
C PHE A 158 -21.82 0.68 -1.54
N VAL A 159 -21.71 1.99 -1.39
CA VAL A 159 -22.72 2.82 -0.71
C VAL A 159 -23.10 3.97 -1.64
N PRO A 160 -24.42 4.24 -1.83
CA PRO A 160 -24.86 5.39 -2.60
C PRO A 160 -24.26 6.70 -2.07
N ALA A 161 -23.76 7.52 -2.98
CA ALA A 161 -23.24 8.83 -2.62
C ALA A 161 -24.36 9.75 -2.10
N VAL A 162 -24.04 10.59 -1.13
CA VAL A 162 -24.97 11.56 -0.53
C VAL A 162 -24.36 12.94 -0.49
N ASP A 163 -25.18 13.99 -0.54
CA ASP A 163 -24.71 15.34 -0.24
C ASP A 163 -24.51 15.48 1.28
N GLU A 164 -23.27 15.76 1.68
CA GLU A 164 -22.89 15.92 3.09
C GLU A 164 -21.80 16.98 3.16
N ALA A 165 -21.84 17.87 4.16
CA ALA A 165 -20.86 18.93 4.31
C ALA A 165 -19.43 18.37 4.41
N LEU A 166 -18.44 19.18 4.00
CA LEU A 166 -17.03 18.80 4.15
C LEU A 166 -16.74 18.51 5.63
N PRO A 167 -16.18 17.33 5.98
CA PRO A 167 -15.91 16.99 7.37
C PRO A 167 -14.79 17.87 7.93
N ALA A 168 -14.73 17.98 9.25
CA ALA A 168 -13.52 18.46 9.93
C ALA A 168 -12.38 17.46 9.73
N VAL A 169 -11.15 17.96 9.60
CA VAL A 169 -9.95 17.15 9.37
C VAL A 169 -8.84 17.56 10.33
N ASP A 170 -8.09 16.59 10.82
CA ASP A 170 -6.87 16.76 11.61
C ASP A 170 -5.78 15.88 11.01
N TYR A 171 -4.65 16.50 10.63
CA TYR A 171 -3.51 15.83 10.02
C TYR A 171 -2.27 15.81 10.93
N SER A 172 -2.46 16.02 12.24
CA SER A 172 -1.38 16.04 13.23
C SER A 172 -0.54 14.76 13.28
N ASP A 173 -1.11 13.62 12.89
CA ASP A 173 -0.41 12.33 12.75
C ASP A 173 0.57 12.28 11.55
N PHE A 174 0.57 13.28 10.66
CA PHE A 174 1.42 13.34 9.48
C PHE A 174 2.51 14.41 9.61
N VAL A 175 3.76 13.99 9.43
CA VAL A 175 4.93 14.88 9.43
C VAL A 175 5.46 15.08 8.01
N ALA A 176 6.17 16.19 7.80
CA ALA A 176 6.79 16.47 6.50
C ALA A 176 7.77 15.36 6.10
N PRO A 177 7.71 14.86 4.87
CA PRO A 177 8.54 13.75 4.42
C PRO A 177 9.97 14.20 4.16
N LEU A 178 10.88 13.22 4.20
CA LEU A 178 12.28 13.42 3.85
C LEU A 178 12.52 13.00 2.40
N GLY A 179 13.33 13.77 1.67
CA GLY A 179 13.76 13.35 0.33
C GLY A 179 14.73 12.16 0.42
N VAL A 180 14.66 11.24 -0.56
CA VAL A 180 15.60 10.11 -0.68
C VAL A 180 16.96 10.62 -1.13
N ASN A 181 17.93 10.56 -0.22
CA ASN A 181 19.32 10.96 -0.44
C ASN A 181 20.24 10.26 0.57
N LYS A 182 21.56 10.44 0.41
CA LYS A 182 22.58 9.80 1.26
C LYS A 182 22.43 10.08 2.76
N THR A 183 21.94 11.26 3.14
CA THR A 183 21.75 11.65 4.56
C THR A 183 20.54 10.94 5.16
N ASN A 184 19.46 10.84 4.37
CA ASN A 184 18.17 10.39 4.87
C ASN A 184 17.91 8.91 4.61
N THR A 185 18.61 8.24 3.70
CA THR A 185 18.25 6.88 3.27
C THR A 185 19.47 5.98 3.19
N GLN A 186 19.37 4.81 3.81
CA GLN A 186 20.41 3.78 3.82
C GLN A 186 19.77 2.43 3.49
N LEU A 187 20.42 1.66 2.62
CA LEU A 187 20.00 0.30 2.28
C LEU A 187 21.19 -0.66 2.34
N THR A 188 20.97 -1.81 2.94
CA THR A 188 21.89 -2.94 2.92
C THR A 188 21.22 -4.15 2.30
N LEU A 189 21.92 -4.83 1.39
CA LEU A 189 21.50 -6.10 0.78
C LEU A 189 22.57 -7.15 1.06
N ASP A 190 22.18 -8.25 1.69
CA ASP A 190 23.08 -9.31 2.16
C ASP A 190 24.27 -8.79 2.99
N GLY A 191 23.95 -7.85 3.89
CA GLY A 191 24.92 -7.16 4.76
C GLY A 191 25.79 -6.10 4.07
N LEU A 192 25.74 -5.98 2.74
CA LEU A 192 26.52 -4.99 2.00
C LEU A 192 25.72 -3.69 1.82
N ALA A 193 26.30 -2.56 2.22
CA ALA A 193 25.78 -1.25 1.87
C ALA A 193 26.04 -0.97 0.40
N VAL A 194 24.98 -0.85 -0.39
CA VAL A 194 25.05 -0.64 -1.84
C VAL A 194 24.73 0.81 -2.20
N ALA A 195 25.32 1.32 -3.30
CA ALA A 195 24.99 2.63 -3.86
C ALA A 195 23.63 2.56 -4.57
N CYS A 196 22.57 2.52 -3.76
CA CYS A 196 21.20 2.29 -4.19
C CYS A 196 20.60 3.54 -4.85
N SER A 197 20.04 3.38 -6.05
CA SER A 197 19.26 4.41 -6.72
C SER A 197 17.75 4.23 -6.50
N ALA A 198 17.28 3.00 -6.33
CA ALA A 198 15.87 2.69 -6.14
C ALA A 198 15.67 1.43 -5.30
N PHE A 199 14.67 1.46 -4.43
CA PHE A 199 14.10 0.27 -3.81
C PHE A 199 12.59 0.29 -3.99
N SER A 200 12.00 -0.86 -4.30
CA SER A 200 10.55 -1.02 -4.34
C SER A 200 10.11 -2.18 -3.47
N PHE A 201 8.95 -2.02 -2.86
CA PHE A 201 8.25 -3.07 -2.13
C PHE A 201 6.78 -3.09 -2.55
N LYS A 202 6.27 -4.30 -2.73
CA LYS A 202 4.86 -4.57 -2.93
C LYS A 202 4.42 -5.68 -1.98
N CYS A 203 3.38 -5.42 -1.19
CA CYS A 203 2.83 -6.42 -0.27
C CYS A 203 2.32 -7.65 -1.03
N GLY A 204 1.71 -7.43 -2.20
CA GLY A 204 1.30 -8.46 -3.14
C GLY A 204 0.00 -9.14 -2.75
N ASN A 205 -0.91 -8.43 -2.07
CA ASN A 205 -2.22 -8.95 -1.68
C ASN A 205 -3.11 -9.17 -2.90
N GLN A 206 -3.72 -10.35 -2.99
CA GLN A 206 -4.78 -10.65 -3.95
C GLN A 206 -6.13 -10.27 -3.34
N VAL A 207 -6.53 -9.01 -3.55
CA VAL A 207 -7.82 -8.47 -3.13
C VAL A 207 -8.92 -8.89 -4.11
N VAL A 208 -9.91 -9.63 -3.62
CA VAL A 208 -11.01 -10.19 -4.41
C VAL A 208 -12.33 -9.74 -3.83
N LYS A 209 -13.20 -9.18 -4.67
CA LYS A 209 -14.61 -9.00 -4.34
C LYS A 209 -15.33 -10.34 -4.47
N ARG A 210 -16.00 -10.77 -3.40
CA ARG A 210 -16.87 -11.95 -3.40
C ARG A 210 -18.32 -11.49 -3.42
N ASP A 211 -18.93 -11.64 -4.58
CA ASP A 211 -20.34 -11.36 -4.83
C ASP A 211 -21.04 -12.67 -5.18
N LEU A 212 -21.48 -13.39 -4.14
CA LEU A 212 -22.23 -14.64 -4.27
C LEU A 212 -23.62 -14.47 -3.66
N MET A 213 -24.52 -15.40 -3.94
CA MET A 213 -25.83 -15.43 -3.28
C MET A 213 -25.63 -15.51 -1.75
N ASN A 214 -26.04 -14.46 -1.03
CA ASN A 214 -25.86 -14.26 0.42
C ASN A 214 -24.45 -13.91 0.92
N VAL A 215 -23.47 -13.69 0.05
CA VAL A 215 -22.12 -13.25 0.43
C VAL A 215 -21.74 -12.03 -0.37
N ASP A 216 -21.49 -10.94 0.33
CA ASP A 216 -21.02 -9.67 -0.21
C ASP A 216 -19.86 -9.20 0.67
N THR A 217 -18.65 -9.62 0.30
CA THR A 217 -17.42 -9.30 1.05
C THR A 217 -16.28 -8.93 0.14
N VAL A 218 -15.26 -8.26 0.69
CA VAL A 218 -13.94 -8.11 0.07
C VAL A 218 -12.95 -8.93 0.89
N GLU A 219 -12.19 -9.80 0.23
CA GLU A 219 -11.25 -10.70 0.87
C GLU A 219 -9.86 -10.58 0.27
N ILE A 220 -8.84 -10.74 1.11
CA ILE A 220 -7.48 -10.96 0.66
C ILE A 220 -7.27 -12.47 0.68
N THR A 221 -7.08 -13.06 -0.49
CA THR A 221 -7.12 -14.53 -0.68
C THR A 221 -5.74 -15.16 -0.83
N ASP A 222 -4.74 -14.35 -1.16
CA ASP A 222 -3.33 -14.75 -1.31
C ASP A 222 -2.46 -13.51 -1.07
N ARG A 223 -1.18 -13.73 -0.76
CA ARG A 223 -0.17 -12.68 -0.67
C ARG A 223 1.14 -13.18 -1.26
N LYS A 224 1.70 -12.43 -2.21
CA LYS A 224 3.02 -12.68 -2.79
C LYS A 224 3.87 -11.42 -2.75
N SER A 225 4.52 -11.21 -1.62
CA SER A 225 5.34 -10.02 -1.40
C SER A 225 6.60 -10.04 -2.27
N THR A 226 6.78 -8.98 -3.03
CA THR A 226 7.89 -8.82 -3.97
C THR A 226 8.52 -7.43 -3.84
N GLY A 227 9.73 -7.29 -4.36
CA GLY A 227 10.41 -6.01 -4.40
C GLY A 227 11.52 -5.99 -5.41
N SER A 228 12.25 -4.89 -5.46
CA SER A 228 13.47 -4.78 -6.25
C SER A 228 14.44 -3.80 -5.61
N VAL A 229 15.73 -4.03 -5.82
CA VAL A 229 16.80 -3.09 -5.46
C VAL A 229 17.59 -2.78 -6.72
N THR A 230 17.77 -1.50 -7.04
CA THR A 230 18.64 -1.04 -8.12
C THR A 230 19.80 -0.25 -7.55
N PHE A 231 21.02 -0.62 -7.92
CA PHE A 231 22.25 -0.01 -7.39
C PHE A 231 23.40 -0.08 -8.40
N GLU A 232 24.47 0.68 -8.17
CA GLU A 232 25.69 0.59 -8.99
C GLU A 232 26.30 -0.80 -8.85
N ASN A 233 26.55 -1.46 -9.99
CA ASN A 233 27.02 -2.83 -9.97
C ASN A 233 28.41 -2.93 -9.32
N THR A 234 28.58 -3.88 -8.42
CA THR A 234 29.85 -4.13 -7.73
C THR A 234 30.69 -5.17 -8.46
N SER A 235 31.99 -5.22 -8.19
CA SER A 235 32.83 -6.29 -8.69
C SER A 235 32.39 -7.66 -8.15
N VAL A 236 32.60 -8.72 -8.92
CA VAL A 236 32.32 -10.11 -8.48
C VAL A 236 33.12 -10.48 -7.23
N ALA A 237 34.33 -9.94 -7.08
CA ALA A 237 35.16 -10.14 -5.89
C ALA A 237 34.56 -9.50 -4.63
N THR A 238 33.80 -8.41 -4.77
CA THR A 238 33.05 -7.80 -3.67
C THR A 238 31.82 -8.63 -3.33
N LYS A 239 31.03 -8.98 -4.35
CA LYS A 239 29.83 -9.81 -4.20
C LYS A 239 29.44 -10.42 -5.54
N ASP A 240 29.31 -11.74 -5.61
CA ASP A 240 28.85 -12.44 -6.80
C ASP A 240 27.30 -12.49 -6.85
N TRP A 241 26.68 -11.38 -7.27
CA TRP A 241 25.22 -11.28 -7.39
C TRP A 241 24.62 -12.31 -8.37
N ILE A 242 25.34 -12.64 -9.44
CA ILE A 242 24.89 -13.65 -10.40
C ILE A 242 24.95 -15.04 -9.77
N GLY A 243 26.02 -15.36 -9.04
CA GLY A 243 26.15 -16.59 -8.27
C GLY A 243 25.03 -16.75 -7.24
N LEU A 244 24.70 -15.68 -6.50
CA LEU A 244 23.57 -15.66 -5.56
C LEU A 244 22.23 -15.91 -6.26
N ALA A 245 21.98 -15.26 -7.40
CA ALA A 245 20.78 -15.48 -8.18
C ALA A 245 20.67 -16.91 -8.72
N ARG A 246 21.78 -17.47 -9.23
CA ARG A 246 21.84 -18.87 -9.72
C ARG A 246 21.59 -19.89 -8.61
N ALA A 247 22.01 -19.59 -7.39
CA ALA A 247 21.75 -20.41 -6.22
C ALA A 247 20.36 -20.14 -5.60
N SER A 248 19.61 -19.16 -6.13
CA SER A 248 18.36 -18.67 -5.57
C SER A 248 18.50 -18.34 -4.08
N ALA A 249 19.62 -17.70 -3.75
CA ALA A 249 20.04 -17.42 -2.37
C ALA A 249 19.00 -16.54 -1.66
N ILE A 250 18.79 -16.83 -0.39
CA ILE A 250 17.93 -16.07 0.51
C ILE A 250 18.84 -15.22 1.39
N VAL A 251 18.65 -13.90 1.35
CA VAL A 251 19.52 -12.94 2.01
C VAL A 251 18.71 -11.89 2.78
N PRO A 252 19.30 -11.25 3.81
CA PRO A 252 18.66 -10.12 4.46
C PRO A 252 18.69 -8.86 3.59
N VAL A 253 17.62 -8.08 3.63
CA VAL A 253 17.57 -6.70 3.15
C VAL A 253 17.06 -5.78 4.24
N THR A 254 17.63 -4.60 4.35
CA THR A 254 17.17 -3.56 5.26
C THR A 254 17.26 -2.21 4.57
N LEU A 255 16.15 -1.49 4.56
CA LEU A 255 16.05 -0.09 4.18
C LEU A 255 15.73 0.70 5.44
N LYS A 256 16.45 1.80 5.68
CA LYS A 256 16.12 2.80 6.68
C LYS A 256 15.98 4.15 5.98
N HIS A 257 14.81 4.77 6.08
CA HIS A 257 14.53 6.11 5.60
C HIS A 257 14.21 7.01 6.80
N GLY A 258 15.11 7.94 7.12
CA GLY A 258 15.10 8.78 8.32
C GLY A 258 16.40 8.62 9.11
N PRO A 259 17.13 9.71 9.44
CA PRO A 259 18.38 9.61 10.20
C PRO A 259 18.15 9.44 11.71
N GLY A 260 17.01 9.91 12.23
CA GLY A 260 16.71 9.99 13.66
C GLY A 260 16.00 8.76 14.25
N ALA A 261 15.44 8.97 15.44
CA ALA A 261 14.50 8.04 16.08
C ALA A 261 13.02 8.39 15.77
N THR A 262 12.78 9.61 15.29
CA THR A 262 11.48 10.09 14.79
C THR A 262 11.56 10.28 13.29
N ASN A 263 10.41 10.49 12.64
CA ASN A 263 10.29 10.62 11.19
C ASN A 263 11.15 9.60 10.42
N THR A 264 11.11 8.34 10.89
CA THR A 264 11.90 7.25 10.35
C THR A 264 10.99 6.09 10.03
N VAL A 265 11.14 5.52 8.84
CA VAL A 265 10.48 4.30 8.42
C VAL A 265 11.55 3.31 7.98
N SER A 266 11.51 2.09 8.51
CA SER A 266 12.44 1.02 8.15
C SER A 266 11.68 -0.16 7.57
N PHE A 267 12.15 -0.68 6.44
CA PHE A 267 11.70 -1.95 5.90
C PHE A 267 12.79 -3.00 6.13
N LYS A 268 12.40 -4.18 6.60
CA LYS A 268 13.31 -5.30 6.84
C LYS A 268 12.71 -6.58 6.30
N SER A 269 13.56 -7.41 5.71
CA SER A 269 13.27 -8.82 5.49
C SER A 269 14.55 -9.61 5.74
N ALA A 270 14.49 -10.64 6.56
CA ALA A 270 15.60 -11.56 6.74
C ALA A 270 15.71 -12.59 5.61
N ARG A 271 14.65 -12.70 4.79
CA ARG A 271 14.43 -13.79 3.84
C ARG A 271 14.03 -13.29 2.46
N ALA A 272 14.82 -12.38 1.90
CA ALA A 272 14.66 -11.91 0.52
C ALA A 272 15.42 -12.84 -0.44
N GLN A 273 14.68 -13.62 -1.23
CA GLN A 273 15.26 -14.45 -2.27
C GLN A 273 15.67 -13.59 -3.47
N ILE A 274 16.93 -13.77 -3.90
CA ILE A 274 17.51 -13.08 -5.04
C ILE A 274 16.96 -13.68 -6.35
N GLY A 275 16.30 -12.83 -7.14
CA GLY A 275 15.84 -13.15 -8.48
C GLY A 275 16.89 -12.89 -9.57
N LYS A 276 16.48 -13.06 -10.83
CA LYS A 276 17.35 -12.86 -12.00
C LYS A 276 17.73 -11.37 -12.14
N PRO A 277 19.01 -11.00 -12.02
CA PRO A 277 19.42 -9.61 -12.15
C PRO A 277 19.32 -9.12 -13.59
N THR A 278 19.06 -7.83 -13.76
CA THR A 278 19.14 -7.13 -15.04
C THR A 278 20.13 -5.97 -14.95
N TYR A 279 20.69 -5.58 -16.09
CA TYR A 279 21.62 -4.46 -16.18
C TYR A 279 21.00 -3.30 -16.92
N SER A 280 21.37 -2.09 -16.51
CA SER A 280 21.05 -0.85 -17.20
C SER A 280 22.23 0.12 -17.12
N ASP A 281 22.23 1.12 -17.99
CA ASP A 281 23.17 2.24 -17.92
C ASP A 281 22.50 3.45 -17.27
N SER A 282 23.21 4.13 -16.38
CA SER A 282 22.81 5.44 -15.84
C SER A 282 24.04 6.33 -15.77
N ASP A 283 24.04 7.42 -16.54
CA ASP A 283 25.17 8.35 -16.62
C ASP A 283 26.52 7.68 -16.95
N GLY A 284 26.50 6.60 -17.76
CA GLY A 284 27.69 5.82 -18.10
C GLY A 284 28.16 4.85 -17.00
N VAL A 285 27.43 4.73 -15.89
CA VAL A 285 27.68 3.76 -14.82
C VAL A 285 26.75 2.56 -15.00
N GLN A 286 27.31 1.35 -14.94
CA GLN A 286 26.52 0.13 -14.99
C GLN A 286 25.74 -0.04 -13.69
N MET A 287 24.42 -0.04 -13.81
CA MET A 287 23.50 -0.37 -12.74
C MET A 287 23.09 -1.83 -12.82
N ILE A 288 22.83 -2.44 -11.67
CA ILE A 288 22.22 -3.76 -11.54
C ILE A 288 20.87 -3.60 -10.83
N THR A 289 19.83 -4.24 -11.36
CA THR A 289 18.54 -4.39 -10.68
C THR A 289 18.38 -5.83 -10.26
N ILE A 290 18.15 -6.04 -8.97
CA ILE A 290 17.91 -7.36 -8.38
C ILE A 290 16.43 -7.43 -7.97
N PRO A 291 15.61 -8.25 -8.65
CA PRO A 291 14.28 -8.60 -8.16
C PRO A 291 14.38 -9.40 -6.87
N LEU A 292 13.46 -9.17 -5.93
CA LEU A 292 13.37 -9.85 -4.65
C LEU A 292 12.01 -10.51 -4.49
N SER A 293 12.00 -11.72 -3.95
CA SER A 293 10.79 -12.37 -3.42
C SER A 293 10.95 -12.53 -1.91
N PHE A 294 10.02 -12.00 -1.12
CA PHE A 294 10.07 -12.10 0.33
C PHE A 294 9.36 -13.38 0.78
N ILE A 295 10.11 -14.30 1.39
CA ILE A 295 9.61 -15.66 1.66
C ILE A 295 9.50 -15.86 3.18
N PRO A 296 8.36 -16.34 3.70
CA PRO A 296 8.24 -16.62 5.12
C PRO A 296 9.19 -17.76 5.54
N SER A 297 9.46 -17.86 6.84
CA SER A 297 9.99 -19.06 7.45
C SER A 297 8.86 -20.05 7.77
N ASP A 298 9.21 -21.18 8.38
CA ASP A 298 8.23 -22.16 8.87
C ASP A 298 7.35 -21.61 10.02
N ALA A 299 7.74 -20.49 10.65
CA ALA A 299 6.90 -19.79 11.62
C ALA A 299 5.71 -19.06 10.97
N GLY A 300 5.81 -18.75 9.67
CA GLY A 300 4.82 -18.00 8.90
C GLY A 300 4.76 -16.51 9.25
N ASN A 301 4.24 -15.70 8.32
CA ASN A 301 3.96 -14.27 8.53
C ASN A 301 5.17 -13.43 8.98
N ASP A 302 6.39 -13.85 8.65
CA ASP A 302 7.65 -13.22 9.02
C ASP A 302 8.52 -12.88 7.79
N GLU A 303 7.93 -12.84 6.61
CA GLU A 303 8.63 -12.53 5.36
C GLU A 303 9.14 -11.08 5.28
N TRP A 304 8.49 -10.15 5.97
CA TRP A 304 8.92 -8.75 6.07
C TRP A 304 8.40 -8.09 7.35
N SER A 305 9.02 -6.99 7.73
CA SER A 305 8.52 -6.09 8.77
C SER A 305 8.76 -4.64 8.37
N ILE A 306 7.79 -3.78 8.66
CA ILE A 306 7.93 -2.32 8.56
C ILE A 306 7.93 -1.76 9.98
N GLU A 307 8.89 -0.90 10.29
CA GLU A 307 8.99 -0.21 11.57
C GLU A 307 8.84 1.29 11.34
N ILE A 308 7.96 1.93 12.12
CA ILE A 308 7.72 3.38 12.10
C ILE A 308 7.84 3.95 13.51
#